data_AF-A0A0L6JKP3-F1
#
_entry.id   AF-A0A0L6JKP3-F1
#
_cell.length_a   1.000
_cell.length_b   1.000
_cell.length_c   1.000
_cell.angle_alpha   90.00
_cell.angle_beta   90.00
_cell.angle_gamma   90.00
#
_symmetry.space_group_name_H-M   'P 1'
#
loop_
_entity.id
_entity.type
_entity.pdbx_description
1 polymer ?
#
loop_
_entity_poly.entity_id
_entity_poly.type
_entity_poly.pdbx_seq_one_letter_code
_entity_poly.pdbx_strand_id
1 'polypeptide(L)' 'MSKKEIETISKYTKEQILNSKKFSSYNKDVIMAILKDDCTYSIEEAENLINAFLERVV' A
#
# COMPACT_ATOMS: atom_id res chain seq x y z
N MET A 1 -0.95 23.89 24.10
CA MET A 1 0.00 23.42 23.06
C MET A 1 -0.66 22.26 22.32
N SER A 2 -1.17 22.56 21.13
CA SER A 2 -1.96 21.66 20.31
C SER A 2 -1.08 20.53 19.78
N LYS A 3 -1.19 19.35 20.38
CA LYS A 3 -0.71 18.12 19.77
C LYS A 3 -1.60 17.86 18.56
N LYS A 4 -1.19 18.39 17.42
CA LYS A 4 -1.70 17.96 16.12
C LYS A 4 -1.44 16.46 16.09
N GLU A 5 -2.50 15.66 16.16
CA GLU A 5 -2.45 14.24 15.84
C GLU A 5 -1.86 14.14 14.44
N ILE A 6 -0.54 13.96 14.40
CA ILE A 6 0.13 13.46 13.22
C ILE A 6 -0.39 12.02 13.19
N GLU A 7 -1.46 11.80 12.44
CA GLU A 7 -1.78 10.46 11.95
C GLU A 7 -0.46 9.93 11.41
N THR A 8 0.19 9.07 12.19
CA THR A 8 1.44 8.44 11.82
C THR A 8 1.07 7.46 10.73
N ILE A 9 0.89 7.99 9.52
CA ILE A 9 0.62 7.19 8.34
C ILE A 9 1.88 6.36 8.18
N SER A 10 1.80 5.15 8.72
CA SER A 10 2.93 4.26 8.85
C SER A 10 3.25 3.83 7.44
N LYS A 11 4.37 4.33 6.92
CA LYS A 11 4.83 3.98 5.59
C LYS A 11 5.59 2.67 5.70
N TYR A 12 5.22 1.76 4.83
CA TYR A 12 5.78 0.42 4.73
C TYR A 12 6.44 0.29 3.37
N THR A 13 7.55 -0.44 3.31
CA THR A 13 8.13 -0.81 2.02
C THR A 13 7.20 -1.79 1.30
N LYS A 14 7.36 -1.90 -0.03
CA LYS A 14 6.70 -2.94 -0.82
C LYS A 14 6.83 -4.31 -0.16
N GLU A 15 8.03 -4.69 0.27
CA GLU A 15 8.27 -5.97 0.95
C GLU A 15 7.49 -6.14 2.25
N GLN A 16 7.37 -5.09 3.07
CA GLN A 16 6.57 -5.13 4.31
C GLN A 16 5.07 -5.29 4.01
N ILE A 17 4.58 -4.61 2.97
CA ILE A 17 3.18 -4.71 2.52
C ILE A 17 2.93 -6.12 1.95
N LEU A 18 3.85 -6.65 1.14
CA LEU A 18 3.80 -8.00 0.57
C LEU A 18 3.85 -9.11 1.64
N ASN A 19 4.61 -8.88 2.72
CA ASN A 19 4.66 -9.79 3.87
C ASN A 19 3.46 -9.66 4.81
N SER A 20 2.63 -8.62 4.64
CA SER A 20 1.44 -8.44 5.47
C SER A 20 0.38 -9.47 5.12
N LYS A 21 -0.25 -10.05 6.15
CA LYS A 21 -1.42 -10.93 6.00
C LYS A 21 -2.67 -10.20 5.50
N LYS A 22 -2.63 -8.86 5.47
CA LYS A 22 -3.75 -8.03 5.03
C LYS A 22 -4.02 -8.13 3.52
N PHE A 23 -3.02 -8.50 2.72
CA PHE A 23 -3.12 -8.59 1.26
C PHE A 23 -3.10 -10.05 0.78
N SER A 24 -4.08 -10.41 -0.04
CA SER A 24 -4.15 -11.72 -0.70
C SER A 24 -3.04 -11.87 -1.75
N SER A 25 -2.69 -13.09 -2.14
CA SER A 25 -1.63 -13.36 -3.13
C SER A 25 -1.85 -12.58 -4.43
N TYR A 26 -3.09 -12.47 -4.91
CA TYR A 26 -3.42 -11.67 -6.08
C TYR A 26 -3.07 -10.18 -5.94
N ASN A 27 -3.37 -9.60 -4.77
CA ASN A 27 -3.01 -8.22 -4.47
C ASN A 27 -1.49 -8.04 -4.39
N LYS A 28 -0.74 -9.09 -4.03
CA LYS A 28 0.73 -9.06 -3.97
C LYS A 28 1.35 -8.94 -5.36
N ASP A 29 0.83 -9.64 -6.35
CA ASP A 29 1.27 -9.49 -7.75
C ASP A 29 1.01 -8.07 -8.26
N VAL A 30 -0.18 -7.52 -7.96
CA VAL A 30 -0.53 -6.13 -8.30
C VAL A 30 0.39 -5.15 -7.57
N ILE A 31 0.62 -5.32 -6.27
CA ILE A 31 1.56 -4.51 -5.48
C ILE A 31 2.96 -4.57 -6.10
N MET A 32 3.44 -5.75 -6.49
CA MET A 32 4.76 -5.90 -7.11
C MET A 32 4.87 -5.19 -8.47
N ALA A 33 3.77 -5.11 -9.21
CA ALA A 33 3.70 -4.44 -10.49
C ALA A 33 3.55 -2.90 -10.38
N ILE A 34 2.82 -2.40 -9.36
CA ILE A 34 2.49 -0.97 -9.21
C ILE A 34 3.40 -0.23 -8.21
N LEU A 35 3.83 -0.87 -7.11
CA LEU A 35 4.71 -0.26 -6.10
C LEU A 35 6.17 -0.45 -6.51
N LYS A 36 6.96 0.62 -6.39
CA LYS A 36 8.42 0.57 -6.58
C LYS A 36 9.13 0.16 -5.30
N ASP A 37 10.19 -0.62 -5.42
CA ASP A 37 11.00 -1.09 -4.29
C ASP A 37 11.73 0.04 -3.54
N ASP A 38 12.05 1.14 -4.23
CA ASP A 38 12.70 2.33 -3.63
C ASP A 38 11.69 3.29 -2.97
N CYS A 39 10.41 2.93 -2.94
CA CYS A 39 9.34 3.76 -2.39
C CYS A 39 8.61 3.06 -1.24
N THR A 40 8.22 3.87 -0.26
CA THR A 40 7.40 3.43 0.87
C THR A 40 6.00 3.96 0.72
N TYR A 41 5.02 3.09 0.97
CA TYR A 41 3.61 3.37 0.81
C TYR A 41 2.87 3.03 2.10
N SER A 42 1.78 3.74 2.33
CA SER A 42 0.89 3.46 3.43
C SER A 42 -0.04 2.31 3.07
N ILE A 43 -0.64 1.66 4.07
CA ILE A 43 -1.62 0.59 3.81
C ILE A 43 -2.78 1.12 2.94
N GLU A 44 -3.29 2.32 3.24
CA GLU A 44 -4.36 2.96 2.45
C GLU A 44 -3.91 3.33 1.03
N GLU A 45 -2.69 3.86 0.87
CA GLU A 45 -2.13 4.16 -0.46
C GLU A 45 -2.01 2.89 -1.31
N ALA A 46 -1.51 1.80 -0.72
CA ALA A 46 -1.39 0.53 -1.40
C ALA A 46 -2.78 -0.03 -1.77
N GLU A 47 -3.74 -0.01 -0.84
CA GLU A 47 -5.13 -0.42 -1.12
C GLU A 47 -5.74 0.41 -2.25
N ASN A 48 -5.54 1.73 -2.25
CA ASN A 48 -6.09 2.63 -3.26
C ASN A 48 -5.44 2.42 -4.64
N LEU A 49 -4.13 2.19 -4.71
CA LEU A 49 -3.43 1.86 -5.94
C LEU A 49 -3.87 0.51 -6.51
N ILE A 50 -4.03 -0.50 -5.65
CA ILE A 50 -4.54 -1.81 -6.05
C ILE A 50 -5.97 -1.65 -6.58
N ASN A 51 -6.84 -0.97 -5.83
CA ASN A 51 -8.24 -0.80 -6.24
C ASN A 51 -8.36 -0.01 -7.55
N ALA A 52 -7.59 1.08 -7.70
CA ALA A 52 -7.52 1.84 -8.94
C ALA A 52 -6.99 1.03 -10.12
N PHE A 53 -6.05 0.11 -9.88
CA PHE A 53 -5.57 -0.81 -10.91
C PHE A 53 -6.65 -1.83 -11.30
N LEU A 54 -7.37 -2.39 -10.32
CA LEU A 54 -8.45 -3.35 -10.55
C LEU A 54 -9.66 -2.73 -11.24
N GLU A 55 -10.07 -1.53 -10.84
CA GLU A 55 -11.17 -0.80 -11.49
C GLU A 55 -10.84 -0.46 -12.95
N ARG A 56 -9.57 -0.23 -13.28
CA ARG A 56 -9.15 0.09 -14.65
C ARG A 56 -9.19 -1.10 -15.61
N VAL A 57 -9.27 -2.33 -15.06
CA VAL A 57 -9.37 -3.58 -15.83
C VAL A 57 -10.84 -3.95 -16.12
N VAL A 58 -11.80 -3.28 -15.47
CA VAL A 58 -13.25 -3.46 -15.65
C VAL A 58 -13.80 -2.63 -16.81
#